data_AF-A0A2H0VUK1-F1
#
_entry.id   AF-A0A2H0VUK1-F1
#
_cell.length_a   1.000
_cell.length_b   1.000
_cell.length_c   1.000
_cell.angle_alpha   90.00
_cell.angle_beta   90.00
_cell.angle_gamma   90.00
#
_symmetry.space_group_name_H-M   'P 1'
#
loop_
_entity.id
_entity.type
_entity.pdbx_description
1 polymer ?
#
loop_
_entity_poly.entity_id
_entity_poly.type
_entity_poly.pdbx_seq_one_letter_code
_entity_poly.pdbx_strand_id
1 'polypeptide(L)'
;MYYLKSLVLNFLVVFFADHILPGIEVTDQTRLPHIGGDLIFAAALGLLNSLIYPILKMIKHDASTMKIVLFSVILNFAAYGIVKLLPLGIQVLSVEGYLFAAVVVALGGFLTNFFEMKRQLRKMDFTE
;
A
#
# COMPACT_ATOMS: atom_id res chain seq x y z
N MET A 1 4.14 -9.74 16.28
CA MET A 1 5.18 -9.10 15.41
C MET A 1 4.96 -9.27 13.90
N TYR A 2 3.78 -9.70 13.40
CA TYR A 2 3.56 -9.81 11.94
C TYR A 2 2.92 -8.58 11.32
N TYR A 3 2.05 -7.88 12.05
CA TYR A 3 1.52 -6.58 11.63
C TYR A 3 2.64 -5.59 11.33
N LEU A 4 3.65 -5.51 12.22
CA LEU A 4 4.82 -4.67 11.98
C LEU A 4 5.58 -5.09 10.71
N LYS A 5 5.71 -6.39 10.42
CA LYS A 5 6.33 -6.87 9.18
C LYS A 5 5.50 -6.52 7.95
N SER A 6 4.19 -6.69 8.00
CA SER A 6 3.26 -6.32 6.93
C SER A 6 3.31 -4.81 6.67
N LEU A 7 3.30 -4.00 7.73
CA LEU A 7 3.45 -2.55 7.66
C LEU A 7 4.77 -2.15 7.01
N VAL A 8 5.89 -2.70 7.48
CA VAL A 8 7.22 -2.41 6.94
C VAL A 8 7.32 -2.84 5.48
N LEU A 9 6.79 -4.00 5.10
CA LEU A 9 6.79 -4.45 3.71
C LEU A 9 5.94 -3.54 2.81
N ASN A 10 4.73 -3.18 3.24
CA ASN A 10 3.89 -2.27 2.48
C ASN A 10 4.51 -0.88 2.37
N PHE A 11 5.12 -0.36 3.44
CA PHE A 11 5.91 0.87 3.42
C PHE A 11 7.02 0.79 2.37
N LEU A 12 7.84 -0.27 2.40
CA LEU A 12 8.94 -0.43 1.46
C LEU A 12 8.45 -0.54 0.02
N VAL A 13 7.34 -1.25 -0.22
CA VAL A 13 6.74 -1.34 -1.56
C VAL A 13 6.34 0.04 -2.07
N VAL A 14 5.65 0.85 -1.26
CA VAL A 14 5.26 2.21 -1.66
C VAL A 14 6.49 3.08 -1.87
N PHE A 15 7.40 3.10 -0.89
CA PHE A 15 8.62 3.91 -0.93
C PHE A 15 9.46 3.62 -2.17
N PHE A 16 9.71 2.35 -2.48
CA PHE A 16 10.46 1.97 -3.68
C PHE A 16 9.67 2.20 -4.96
N ALA A 17 8.36 2.01 -4.97
CA ALA A 17 7.54 2.35 -6.13
C ALA A 17 7.70 3.84 -6.48
N ASP A 18 7.64 4.72 -5.48
CA ASP A 18 7.73 6.17 -5.65
C ASP A 18 9.12 6.65 -6.13
N HIS A 19 10.18 5.90 -5.82
CA HIS A 19 11.57 6.27 -6.18
C HIS A 19 12.11 5.59 -7.44
N ILE A 20 11.58 4.43 -7.80
CA ILE A 20 12.12 3.60 -8.89
C ILE A 20 11.25 3.67 -10.13
N LEU A 21 9.92 3.82 -9.98
CA LEU A 21 9.04 3.76 -11.14
C LEU A 21 9.11 5.04 -11.97
N PRO A 22 9.20 4.92 -13.31
CA PRO A 22 9.20 6.07 -14.19
C PRO A 22 7.86 6.80 -14.11
N GLY A 23 7.91 8.13 -14.20
CA GLY A 23 6.71 8.98 -14.18
C GLY A 23 6.21 9.36 -12.79
N ILE A 24 7.01 9.11 -11.74
CA ILE A 24 6.82 9.63 -10.39
C ILE A 24 8.07 10.46 -10.03
N GLU A 25 7.87 11.65 -9.47
CA GLU A 25 8.94 12.47 -8.92
C GLU A 25 8.66 12.79 -7.46
N VAL A 26 9.69 12.73 -6.63
CA VAL A 26 9.62 13.18 -5.23
C VAL A 26 9.75 14.70 -5.19
N THR A 27 8.75 15.39 -4.63
CA THR A 27 8.58 16.85 -4.76
C THR A 27 9.50 17.67 -3.85
N ASP A 28 10.36 17.05 -3.04
CA ASP A 28 11.30 17.74 -2.15
C ASP A 28 12.77 17.33 -2.40
N GLN A 29 13.46 18.10 -3.24
CA GLN A 29 14.91 18.01 -3.44
C GLN A 29 15.68 19.05 -2.59
N THR A 30 15.17 19.43 -1.42
CA THR A 30 15.93 20.32 -0.52
C THR A 30 17.06 19.53 0.15
N ARG A 31 18.31 19.97 -0.05
CA ARG A 31 19.59 19.29 0.28
C ARG A 31 19.90 19.10 1.79
N LEU A 32 18.91 18.80 2.63
CA LEU A 32 19.07 18.47 4.06
C LEU A 32 18.10 17.34 4.44
N PRO A 33 18.43 16.49 5.45
CA PRO A 33 17.67 15.30 5.79
C PRO A 33 16.39 15.68 6.56
N HIS A 34 15.43 16.28 5.88
CA HIS A 34 14.10 16.48 6.41
C HIS A 34 13.24 15.33 5.92
N ILE A 35 12.59 14.67 6.87
CA ILE A 35 11.62 13.58 6.69
C ILE A 35 10.58 14.08 5.66
N GLY A 36 10.75 13.68 4.41
CA GLY A 36 10.03 14.24 3.27
C GLY A 36 8.57 13.80 3.25
N GLY A 37 7.75 14.55 2.49
CA GLY A 37 6.34 14.20 2.30
C GLY A 37 6.15 12.84 1.60
N ASP A 38 7.15 12.38 0.83
CA ASP A 38 7.24 11.04 0.27
C ASP A 38 7.27 9.96 1.35
N LEU A 39 8.06 10.15 2.41
CA LEU A 39 8.16 9.20 3.51
C LEU A 39 6.84 9.11 4.29
N ILE A 40 6.19 10.26 4.47
CA ILE A 40 4.87 10.35 5.10
C ILE A 40 3.81 9.67 4.23
N PHE A 41 3.83 9.91 2.91
CA PHE A 41 2.92 9.26 1.98
C PHE A 41 3.13 7.74 1.97
N ALA A 42 4.37 7.28 1.86
CA ALA A 42 4.71 5.87 1.89
C ALA A 42 4.31 5.19 3.21
N ALA A 43 4.51 5.87 4.34
CA ALA A 43 4.10 5.37 5.65
C ALA A 43 2.58 5.30 5.79
N ALA A 44 1.87 6.35 5.37
CA ALA A 44 0.42 6.42 5.44
C ALA A 44 -0.23 5.37 4.53
N LEU A 45 0.18 5.28 3.27
CA LEU A 45 -0.35 4.31 2.32
C LEU A 45 0.06 2.89 2.70
N GLY A 46 1.28 2.70 3.20
CA GLY A 46 1.76 1.42 3.72
C GLY A 46 0.92 0.94 4.92
N LEU A 47 0.58 1.85 5.83
CA LEU A 47 -0.33 1.58 6.94
C LEU A 47 -1.72 1.21 6.46
N LEU A 48 -2.32 2.02 5.58
CA LEU A 48 -3.65 1.75 5.02
C LEU A 48 -3.70 0.38 4.32
N ASN A 49 -2.68 0.05 3.51
CA ASN A 49 -2.57 -1.27 2.89
C ASN A 49 -2.50 -2.38 3.93
N SER A 50 -1.69 -2.23 4.99
CA SER A 50 -1.58 -3.26 6.04
C SER A 50 -2.88 -3.51 6.83
N LEU A 51 -3.83 -2.56 6.78
CA LEU A 51 -5.10 -2.62 7.50
C LEU A 51 -6.24 -3.23 6.68
N ILE A 52 -6.08 -3.47 5.37
CA ILE A 52 -7.14 -3.97 4.49
C ILE A 52 -7.77 -5.26 5.06
N TYR A 53 -6.97 -6.29 5.31
CA TYR A 53 -7.49 -7.56 5.79
C TYR A 53 -8.04 -7.50 7.23
N PRO A 54 -7.34 -6.89 8.21
CA PRO A 54 -7.88 -6.71 9.56
C PRO A 54 -9.23 -6.00 9.59
N ILE A 55 -9.38 -4.91 8.82
CA ILE A 55 -10.63 -4.17 8.72
C ILE A 55 -11.70 -5.02 8.04
N LEU A 56 -11.37 -5.68 6.92
CA LEU A 56 -12.31 -6.56 6.22
C LEU A 56 -12.84 -7.66 7.13
N LYS A 57 -11.96 -8.31 7.90
CA LYS A 57 -12.33 -9.35 8.86
C LYS A 57 -13.22 -8.81 9.98
N MET A 58 -12.95 -7.60 10.46
CA MET A 58 -13.74 -6.96 11.52
C MET A 58 -15.15 -6.60 11.05
N ILE A 59 -15.31 -6.12 9.82
CA ILE A 59 -16.61 -5.69 9.27
C ILE A 59 -17.42 -6.89 8.76
N LYS A 60 -16.76 -7.81 8.04
CA LYS A 60 -17.38 -9.00 7.48
C LYS A 60 -16.57 -10.20 7.94
N HIS A 61 -17.17 -11.02 8.79
CA HIS A 61 -16.55 -12.22 9.37
C HIS A 61 -15.92 -13.17 8.32
N ASP A 62 -16.37 -13.04 7.06
CA ASP A 62 -15.85 -13.76 5.90
C ASP A 62 -15.13 -12.80 4.92
N ALA A 63 -13.85 -12.56 5.18
CA ALA A 63 -12.95 -11.82 4.30
C ALA A 63 -12.44 -12.76 3.19
N SER A 64 -12.92 -12.55 1.96
CA SER A 64 -12.53 -13.35 0.80
C SER A 64 -11.40 -12.72 -0.01
N THR A 65 -10.63 -13.55 -0.73
CA THR A 65 -9.54 -13.10 -1.60
C THR A 65 -9.95 -11.99 -2.56
N MET A 66 -11.14 -12.12 -3.18
CA MET A 66 -11.67 -11.12 -4.11
C MET A 66 -11.88 -9.75 -3.46
N LYS A 67 -12.34 -9.71 -2.19
CA LYS A 67 -12.48 -8.45 -1.46
C LYS A 67 -11.11 -7.83 -1.19
N ILE A 68 -10.11 -8.62 -0.81
CA ILE A 68 -8.75 -8.10 -0.60
C ILE A 68 -8.19 -7.48 -1.88
N VAL A 69 -8.35 -8.15 -3.03
CA VAL A 69 -7.93 -7.62 -4.34
C VAL A 69 -8.65 -6.30 -4.63
N LEU A 70 -9.98 -6.28 -4.52
CA LEU A 70 -10.77 -5.09 -4.83
C LEU A 70 -10.38 -3.89 -3.96
N PHE A 71 -10.26 -4.09 -2.65
CA PHE A 71 -9.86 -3.01 -1.73
C PHE A 71 -8.42 -2.56 -1.98
N SER A 72 -7.49 -3.48 -2.28
CA SER A 72 -6.11 -3.11 -2.62
C SER A 72 -6.06 -2.27 -3.90
N VAL A 73 -6.81 -2.65 -4.94
CA VAL A 73 -6.87 -1.87 -6.17
C VAL A 73 -7.50 -0.50 -5.92
N ILE A 74 -8.69 -0.44 -5.32
CA ILE A 74 -9.40 0.83 -5.09
C ILE A 74 -8.57 1.78 -4.23
N LEU A 75 -7.99 1.30 -3.12
CA LEU A 75 -7.22 2.12 -2.20
C LEU A 75 -6.00 2.75 -2.89
N ASN A 76 -5.22 1.95 -3.62
CA ASN A 76 -3.98 2.44 -4.23
C ASN A 76 -4.26 3.33 -5.45
N PHE A 77 -5.24 2.99 -6.29
CA PHE A 77 -5.63 3.86 -7.41
C PHE A 77 -6.21 5.19 -6.92
N ALA A 78 -6.97 5.19 -5.82
CA ALA A 78 -7.47 6.42 -5.21
C ALA A 78 -6.32 7.24 -4.60
N ALA A 79 -5.39 6.61 -3.88
CA ALA A 79 -4.26 7.30 -3.26
C ALA A 79 -3.36 8.00 -4.29
N TYR A 80 -2.94 7.29 -5.34
CA TYR A 80 -2.16 7.89 -6.43
C TYR A 80 -2.98 8.90 -7.25
N GLY A 81 -4.31 8.75 -7.28
CA GLY A 81 -5.20 9.72 -7.93
C GLY A 81 -5.25 11.05 -7.17
N ILE A 82 -5.29 10.99 -5.84
CA ILE A 82 -5.20 12.16 -4.96
C ILE A 82 -3.85 12.84 -5.16
N VAL A 83 -2.75 12.09 -5.14
CA VAL A 83 -1.40 12.64 -5.32
C VAL A 83 -1.21 13.28 -6.70
N LYS A 84 -1.84 12.73 -7.73
CA LYS A 84 -1.83 13.33 -9.07
C LYS A 84 -2.50 14.71 -9.11
N LEU A 85 -3.50 14.95 -8.25
CA LEU A 85 -4.21 16.22 -8.16
C LEU A 85 -3.57 17.19 -7.15
N LEU A 86 -3.01 16.66 -6.06
CA LEU A 86 -2.41 17.39 -4.96
C LEU A 86 -1.03 16.78 -4.67
N PRO A 87 0.08 17.47 -4.99
CA PRO A 87 1.42 16.95 -4.75
C PRO A 87 1.68 16.89 -3.24
N LEU A 88 1.57 15.68 -2.68
CA LEU A 88 1.77 15.39 -1.25
C LEU A 88 3.14 14.74 -1.05
N GLY A 89 4.20 15.49 -1.35
CA GLY A 89 5.59 15.02 -1.26
C GLY A 89 6.05 14.13 -2.40
N ILE A 90 5.12 13.56 -3.17
CA ILE A 90 5.36 12.97 -4.48
C ILE A 90 4.44 13.62 -5.52
N GLN A 91 4.87 13.63 -6.77
CA GLN A 91 4.15 14.15 -7.92
C GLN A 91 4.14 13.11 -9.03
N VAL A 92 2.94 12.81 -9.54
CA VAL A 92 2.77 11.87 -10.65
C VAL A 92 2.77 12.66 -11.96
N LEU A 93 3.80 12.45 -12.79
CA LEU A 93 4.04 13.24 -14.00
C LEU A 93 3.30 12.72 -15.23
N SER A 94 2.96 11.42 -15.25
CA SER A 94 2.35 10.79 -16.42
C SER A 94 1.21 9.85 -16.04
N VAL A 95 0.31 9.60 -17.01
CA VAL A 95 -0.77 8.61 -16.84
C VAL A 95 -0.19 7.20 -16.70
N GLU A 96 0.88 6.89 -17.41
CA GLU A 96 1.56 5.59 -17.30
C GLU A 96 2.18 5.39 -15.92
N GLY A 97 2.90 6.41 -15.40
CA GLY A 97 3.46 6.39 -14.05
C GLY A 97 2.39 6.18 -12.98
N TYR A 98 1.25 6.87 -13.11
CA TYR A 98 0.07 6.65 -12.27
C TYR A 98 -0.38 5.18 -12.25
N LEU A 99 -0.59 4.60 -13.44
CA LEU A 99 -1.08 3.23 -13.58
C LEU A 99 -0.07 2.22 -13.03
N PHE A 100 1.21 2.37 -13.37
CA PHE A 100 2.27 1.47 -12.90
C PHE A 100 2.42 1.52 -11.38
N ALA A 101 2.47 2.72 -10.79
CA ALA A 101 2.58 2.90 -9.35
C ALA A 101 1.40 2.25 -8.62
N ALA A 102 0.18 2.58 -9.05
CA ALA A 102 -1.02 2.07 -8.43
C ALA A 102 -1.12 0.55 -8.53
N VAL A 103 -0.75 -0.06 -9.67
CA VAL A 103 -0.75 -1.51 -9.85
C VAL A 103 0.32 -2.19 -9.01
N VAL A 104 1.56 -1.69 -9.02
CA VAL A 104 2.67 -2.30 -8.26
C VAL A 104 2.39 -2.26 -6.76
N VAL A 105 1.93 -1.11 -6.25
CA VAL A 105 1.59 -0.99 -4.84
C VAL A 105 0.34 -1.80 -4.50
N ALA A 106 -0.68 -1.84 -5.37
CA ALA A 106 -1.84 -2.71 -5.17
C ALA A 106 -1.47 -4.19 -5.11
N LEU A 107 -0.50 -4.64 -5.92
CA LEU A 107 0.01 -6.02 -5.86
C LEU A 107 0.72 -6.30 -4.55
N GLY A 108 1.57 -5.39 -4.06
CA GLY A 108 2.22 -5.54 -2.75
C GLY A 108 1.22 -5.55 -1.60
N GLY A 109 0.26 -4.63 -1.61
CA GLY A 109 -0.87 -4.59 -0.68
C GLY A 109 -1.68 -5.89 -0.70
N PHE A 110 -2.04 -6.37 -1.89
CA PHE A 110 -2.75 -7.64 -2.04
C PHE A 110 -1.96 -8.81 -1.46
N LEU A 111 -0.68 -8.98 -1.83
CA LEU A 111 0.13 -10.12 -1.40
C LEU A 111 0.30 -10.15 0.11
N THR A 112 0.61 -9.02 0.73
CA THR A 112 0.77 -8.94 2.19
C THR A 112 -0.51 -9.32 2.93
N ASN A 113 -1.67 -8.81 2.49
CA ASN A 113 -2.97 -9.13 3.07
C ASN A 113 -3.42 -10.57 2.78
N PHE A 114 -3.14 -11.09 1.59
CA PHE A 114 -3.44 -12.46 1.20
C PHE A 114 -2.67 -13.47 2.05
N PHE A 115 -1.38 -13.24 2.28
CA PHE A 115 -0.57 -14.09 3.15
C PHE A 115 -1.04 -14.02 4.60
N GLU A 116 -1.49 -12.86 5.06
CA GLU A 116 -2.09 -12.73 6.39
C GLU A 116 -3.37 -13.56 6.52
N MET A 117 -4.28 -13.45 5.55
CA MET A 117 -5.51 -14.23 5.49
C MET A 117 -5.23 -15.74 5.51
N LYS A 118 -4.38 -16.22 4.59
CA LYS A 118 -4.04 -17.65 4.49
C LYS A 118 -3.44 -18.20 5.78
N ARG A 119 -2.65 -17.39 6.48
CA ARG A 119 -2.07 -17.79 7.77
C ARG A 119 -3.11 -17.84 8.88
N GLN A 120 -4.05 -16.90 8.93
CA GLN A 120 -5.11 -16.91 9.94
C GLN A 120 -6.05 -18.10 9.74
N LEU A 121 -6.43 -18.42 8.50
CA LEU A 121 -7.19 -19.62 8.17
C LEU A 121 -6.46 -20.88 8.66
N ARG A 122 -5.17 -21.03 8.30
CA ARG A 122 -4.34 -22.15 8.76
C ARG A 122 -4.28 -22.27 10.29
N LYS A 123 -4.26 -21.15 11.02
CA LYS A 123 -4.23 -21.19 12.49
C LYS A 123 -5.52 -21.73 13.11
N MET A 124 -6.67 -21.52 12.46
CA MET A 124 -7.95 -22.03 12.96
C MET A 124 -8.03 -23.55 12.81
N ASP A 125 -7.49 -24.10 11.71
CA ASP A 125 -7.45 -25.55 11.45
C ASP A 125 -6.63 -26.37 12.47
N PHE A 126 -5.75 -25.74 13.26
CA PHE A 126 -4.90 -26.42 14.28
C PHE A 126 -5.43 -26.25 15.71
N THR A 127 -6.55 -25.56 15.90
CA THR A 127 -7.18 -25.32 17.21
C THR A 127 -8.50 -26.09 17.39
N GLU A 128 -8.89 -26.89 16.40
CA GLU A 128 -9.95 -27.91 16.47
C GLU A 128 -9.34 -29.29 16.70
#